data_AF-A0A7S3BM74-F1
#
_entry.id   AF-A0A7S3BM74-F1
#
_cell.length_a   1.000
_cell.length_b   1.000
_cell.length_c   1.000
_cell.angle_alpha   90.00
_cell.angle_beta   90.00
_cell.angle_gamma   90.00
#
_symmetry.space_group_name_H-M   'P 1'
#
loop_
_entity.id
_entity.type
_entity.pdbx_description
1 polymer ?
#
loop_
_entity_poly.entity_id
_entity_poly.type
_entity_poly.pdbx_seq_one_letter_code
_entity_poly.pdbx_strand_id
1 'polypeptide(L)'
;ALQGGHVAAGGMQAACPHRVFDVLRRDFGATFELFASPLNSRFSRYCSAAADVDAAFGSQGSFFTLLPLSGTFVANPPFEPATIGAMADRIEQLLDRADTCQEELTFIVVLPRWPTLPCWQQLDRSAWSTHTLTLPRSQHAYIDGGQQYCRRHVARRLSNHDSSVIFLQSERAAARTPVTMPKQARLLDAFGMTTATDPGVGVQPDVRPKTMPSSGKKRKLAVAFVKDRKKQQIVET
;
A
#
# COMPACT_ATOMS: atom_id res chain seq x y z
N ALA A 1 9.83 15.32 2.19
CA ALA A 1 9.06 15.81 3.35
C ALA A 1 7.99 14.82 3.79
N LEU A 2 7.02 14.42 2.94
CA LEU A 2 5.91 13.53 3.33
C LEU A 2 6.29 12.09 3.73
N GLN A 3 7.35 11.51 3.15
CA GLN A 3 7.86 10.19 3.57
C GLN A 3 8.85 10.27 4.76
N GLY A 4 9.05 11.46 5.36
CA GLY A 4 9.80 11.61 6.62
C GLY A 4 11.21 11.02 6.66
N GLY A 5 11.90 10.82 5.52
CA GLY A 5 13.25 10.24 5.49
C GLY A 5 13.41 8.86 6.14
N HIS A 6 12.30 8.20 6.49
CA HIS A 6 12.32 6.96 7.26
C HIS A 6 12.34 5.77 6.31
N VAL A 7 13.23 4.80 6.55
CA VAL A 7 13.45 3.62 5.69
C VAL A 7 12.18 2.77 5.51
N ALA A 8 11.21 2.91 6.43
CA ALA A 8 9.91 2.22 6.39
C ALA A 8 8.77 3.02 5.72
N ALA A 9 9.00 4.24 5.24
CA ALA A 9 7.94 5.08 4.66
C ALA A 9 7.35 4.49 3.37
N GLY A 10 8.11 3.68 2.63
CA GLY A 10 7.61 2.88 1.51
C GLY A 10 6.73 1.69 1.91
N GLY A 11 6.65 1.34 3.21
CA GLY A 11 5.82 0.26 3.74
C GLY A 11 4.44 0.70 4.23
N MET A 12 4.14 2.00 4.23
CA MET A 12 2.88 2.56 4.73
C MET A 12 1.75 2.53 3.69
N GLN A 13 2.08 2.26 2.44
CA GLN A 13 1.17 2.07 1.31
C GLN A 13 1.97 1.39 0.17
N ALA A 14 1.34 0.51 -0.60
CA ALA A 14 1.95 -0.10 -1.78
C ALA A 14 1.02 0.08 -2.99
N ALA A 15 1.54 0.46 -4.16
CA ALA A 15 0.72 0.72 -5.33
C ALA A 15 0.28 -0.60 -5.98
N CYS A 16 -0.99 -0.69 -6.41
CA CYS A 16 -1.46 -1.86 -7.15
C CYS A 16 -0.68 -2.02 -8.47
N PRO A 17 -0.45 -3.25 -8.96
CA PRO A 17 0.14 -3.47 -10.28
C PRO A 17 -0.64 -2.75 -11.38
N HIS A 18 0.06 -2.26 -12.41
CA HIS A 18 -0.56 -1.60 -13.56
C HIS A 18 -1.72 -2.39 -14.19
N ARG A 19 -1.56 -3.72 -14.28
CA ARG A 19 -2.59 -4.62 -14.83
C ARG A 19 -3.88 -4.62 -14.01
N VAL A 20 -3.80 -4.39 -12.69
CA VAL A 20 -4.99 -4.28 -11.83
C VAL A 20 -5.83 -3.12 -12.29
N PHE A 21 -5.24 -1.93 -12.45
CA PHE A 21 -5.96 -0.75 -12.95
C PHE A 21 -6.51 -0.93 -14.36
N ASP A 22 -5.81 -1.67 -15.24
CA ASP A 22 -6.30 -1.99 -16.59
C ASP A 22 -7.57 -2.84 -16.53
N VAL A 23 -7.58 -3.87 -15.67
CA VAL A 23 -8.77 -4.69 -15.43
C VAL A 23 -9.89 -3.87 -14.78
N LEU A 24 -9.58 -3.07 -13.76
CA LEU A 24 -10.58 -2.23 -13.09
C LEU A 24 -11.22 -1.22 -14.04
N ARG A 25 -10.44 -0.60 -14.93
CA ARG A 25 -10.96 0.29 -15.97
C ARG A 25 -11.84 -0.46 -16.96
N ARG A 26 -11.36 -1.58 -17.51
CA ARG A 26 -12.08 -2.35 -18.54
C ARG A 26 -13.38 -2.97 -18.01
N ASP A 27 -13.33 -3.59 -16.83
CA ASP A 27 -14.40 -4.45 -16.34
C ASP A 27 -15.39 -3.72 -15.41
N PHE A 28 -14.97 -2.59 -14.82
CA PHE A 28 -15.75 -1.83 -13.86
C PHE A 28 -15.85 -0.32 -14.15
N GLY A 29 -15.18 0.18 -15.20
CA GLY A 29 -15.23 1.60 -15.56
C GLY A 29 -14.41 2.52 -14.64
N ALA A 30 -13.47 1.95 -13.86
CA ALA A 30 -12.63 2.75 -12.97
C ALA A 30 -11.79 3.78 -13.73
N THR A 31 -11.85 5.04 -13.29
CA THR A 31 -11.14 6.15 -13.93
C THR A 31 -10.51 7.13 -12.93
N PHE A 32 -10.59 6.84 -11.63
CA PHE A 32 -10.21 7.78 -10.58
C PHE A 32 -9.60 7.05 -9.37
N GLU A 33 -8.50 7.57 -8.83
CA GLU A 33 -7.88 7.08 -7.59
C GLU A 33 -8.14 8.04 -6.43
N LEU A 34 -8.63 7.54 -5.29
CA LEU A 34 -8.99 8.38 -4.14
C LEU A 34 -7.81 8.71 -3.22
N PHE A 35 -6.72 7.95 -3.31
CA PHE A 35 -5.53 8.12 -2.48
C PHE A 35 -4.28 7.86 -3.33
N ALA A 36 -3.79 8.91 -3.98
CA ALA A 36 -2.60 8.85 -4.83
C ALA A 36 -1.76 10.12 -4.72
N SER A 37 -0.78 10.22 -5.61
CA SER A 37 0.11 11.36 -5.81
C SER A 37 0.50 11.40 -7.29
N PRO A 38 1.04 12.53 -7.79
CA PRO A 38 1.57 12.61 -9.15
C PRO A 38 2.60 11.52 -9.48
N LEU A 39 3.25 10.95 -8.46
CA LEU A 39 4.35 10.00 -8.62
C LEU A 39 3.88 8.54 -8.71
N ASN A 40 2.66 8.23 -8.26
CA ASN A 40 2.12 6.88 -8.22
C ASN A 40 0.74 6.69 -8.86
N SER A 41 0.08 7.77 -9.26
CA SER A 41 -1.21 7.71 -9.93
C SER A 41 -1.13 6.95 -11.26
N ARG A 42 -2.08 6.06 -11.52
CA ARG A 42 -2.28 5.42 -12.82
C ARG A 42 -3.30 6.16 -13.67
N PHE A 43 -4.31 6.75 -13.04
CA PHE A 43 -5.30 7.56 -13.73
C PHE A 43 -4.91 9.04 -13.78
N SER A 44 -5.41 9.77 -14.78
CA SER A 44 -5.13 11.21 -14.94
C SER A 44 -5.86 12.09 -13.92
N ARG A 45 -6.83 11.53 -13.20
CA ARG A 45 -7.56 12.19 -12.12
C ARG A 45 -7.44 11.36 -10.86
N TYR A 46 -7.05 12.02 -9.78
CA TYR A 46 -6.87 11.39 -8.49
C TYR A 46 -7.04 12.40 -7.36
N CYS A 47 -7.18 11.91 -6.14
CA CYS A 47 -7.07 12.71 -4.92
C CYS A 47 -5.68 12.53 -4.30
N SER A 48 -5.17 13.59 -3.69
CA SER A 48 -3.86 13.60 -3.04
C SER A 48 -3.84 14.47 -1.79
N ALA A 49 -2.81 14.29 -0.96
CA ALA A 49 -2.66 15.01 0.31
C ALA A 49 -2.18 16.45 0.16
N ALA A 50 -1.41 16.77 -0.90
CA ALA A 50 -0.81 18.08 -1.14
C ALA A 50 -1.45 18.76 -2.36
N ALA A 51 -2.74 19.10 -2.23
CA ALA A 51 -3.56 19.61 -3.34
C ALA A 51 -2.97 20.85 -4.03
N ASP A 52 -2.36 21.74 -3.27
CA ASP A 52 -1.72 22.97 -3.73
C ASP A 52 -0.59 22.71 -4.74
N VAL A 53 0.21 21.67 -4.51
CA VAL A 53 1.32 21.28 -5.38
C VAL A 53 0.87 20.30 -6.46
N ASP A 54 0.02 19.35 -6.10
CA ASP A 54 -0.35 18.23 -6.97
C ASP A 54 -1.44 18.59 -8.00
N ALA A 55 -2.17 19.70 -7.82
CA ALA A 55 -3.23 20.12 -8.74
C ALA A 55 -2.75 20.28 -10.18
N ALA A 56 -1.53 20.82 -10.37
CA ALA A 56 -0.91 20.97 -11.70
C ALA A 56 -0.68 19.63 -12.43
N PHE A 57 -0.72 18.51 -11.70
CA PHE A 57 -0.49 17.16 -12.21
C PHE A 57 -1.76 16.30 -12.21
N GLY A 58 -2.94 16.90 -12.04
CA GLY A 58 -4.23 16.19 -12.13
C GLY A 58 -4.89 15.85 -10.79
N SER A 59 -4.30 16.24 -9.66
CA SER A 59 -4.99 16.11 -8.37
C SER A 59 -6.29 16.91 -8.34
N GLN A 60 -7.31 16.35 -7.69
CA GLN A 60 -8.61 16.97 -7.44
C GLN A 60 -8.77 17.34 -5.95
N GLY A 61 -7.64 17.39 -5.22
CA GLY A 61 -7.61 17.67 -3.80
C GLY A 61 -7.86 16.46 -2.92
N SER A 62 -8.39 16.69 -1.72
CA SER A 62 -8.62 15.63 -0.72
C SER A 62 -9.89 14.84 -1.03
N PHE A 63 -9.82 13.51 -0.95
CA PHE A 63 -10.98 12.63 -1.09
C PHE A 63 -12.13 13.04 -0.14
N PHE A 64 -11.79 13.44 1.09
CA PHE A 64 -12.78 13.81 2.11
C PHE A 64 -13.62 15.05 1.73
N THR A 65 -13.19 15.81 0.72
CA THR A 65 -13.93 16.97 0.20
C THR A 65 -14.70 16.69 -1.08
N LEU A 66 -14.48 15.53 -1.72
CA LEU A 66 -15.21 15.17 -2.94
C LEU A 66 -16.68 14.85 -2.65
N LEU A 67 -17.54 15.15 -3.62
CA LEU A 67 -18.98 14.89 -3.59
C LEU A 67 -19.45 14.19 -4.89
N PRO A 68 -18.85 13.04 -5.28
CA PRO A 68 -19.29 12.33 -6.48
C PRO A 68 -20.70 11.77 -6.26
N LEU A 69 -21.53 11.87 -7.29
CA LEU A 69 -22.83 11.18 -7.32
C LEU A 69 -22.76 9.88 -8.11
N SER A 70 -21.87 9.80 -9.10
CA SER A 70 -21.69 8.62 -9.96
C SER A 70 -20.22 8.41 -10.34
N GLY A 71 -19.93 7.22 -10.87
CA GLY A 71 -18.61 6.81 -11.33
C GLY A 71 -18.03 5.65 -10.52
N THR A 72 -16.87 5.17 -10.98
CA THR A 72 -16.13 4.08 -10.34
C THR A 72 -14.77 4.57 -9.88
N PHE A 73 -14.53 4.44 -8.57
CA PHE A 73 -13.35 4.97 -7.89
C PHE A 73 -12.54 3.85 -7.25
N VAL A 74 -11.21 3.94 -7.30
CA VAL A 74 -10.30 3.01 -6.63
C VAL A 74 -9.73 3.68 -5.39
N ALA A 75 -9.91 3.06 -4.24
CA ALA A 75 -9.30 3.49 -2.99
C ALA A 75 -8.21 2.49 -2.58
N ASN A 76 -7.02 3.01 -2.32
CA ASN A 76 -5.92 2.28 -1.70
C ASN A 76 -5.28 3.23 -0.69
N PRO A 77 -5.96 3.50 0.45
CA PRO A 77 -5.51 4.52 1.39
C PRO A 77 -4.20 4.12 2.09
N PRO A 78 -3.50 5.06 2.73
CA PRO A 78 -2.46 4.72 3.70
C PRO A 78 -2.99 3.72 4.74
N PHE A 79 -2.14 2.79 5.17
CA PHE A 79 -2.50 1.70 6.08
C PHE A 79 -2.60 2.17 7.55
N GLU A 80 -3.34 3.25 7.77
CA GLU A 80 -3.62 3.84 9.07
C GLU A 80 -5.11 3.64 9.42
N PRO A 81 -5.44 2.98 10.55
CA PRO A 81 -6.83 2.68 10.89
C PRO A 81 -7.76 3.88 10.96
N ALA A 82 -7.27 5.05 11.42
CA ALA A 82 -8.07 6.26 11.51
C ALA A 82 -8.47 6.79 10.12
N THR A 83 -7.50 6.90 9.19
CA THR A 83 -7.79 7.26 7.79
C THR A 83 -8.74 6.27 7.12
N ILE A 84 -8.56 4.96 7.36
CA ILE A 84 -9.44 3.92 6.76
C ILE A 84 -10.86 4.02 7.32
N GLY A 85 -11.02 4.23 8.63
CA GLY A 85 -12.33 4.42 9.25
C GLY A 85 -13.05 5.66 8.69
N ALA A 86 -12.36 6.81 8.66
CA ALA A 86 -12.92 8.02 8.07
C ALA A 86 -13.26 7.86 6.58
N MET A 87 -12.47 7.06 5.84
CA MET A 87 -12.77 6.74 4.45
C MET A 87 -14.03 5.88 4.34
N ALA A 88 -14.19 4.88 5.21
CA ALA A 88 -15.38 4.02 5.24
C ALA A 88 -16.65 4.83 5.51
N ASP A 89 -16.65 5.66 6.56
CA ASP A 89 -17.75 6.58 6.88
C ASP A 89 -18.11 7.45 5.69
N ARG A 90 -17.10 7.99 5.01
CA ARG A 90 -17.30 8.87 3.86
C ARG A 90 -17.88 8.13 2.65
N ILE A 91 -17.40 6.92 2.38
CA ILE A 91 -17.91 6.07 1.30
C ILE A 91 -19.39 5.75 1.52
N GLU A 92 -19.78 5.37 2.74
CA GLU A 92 -21.17 5.05 3.08
C GLU A 92 -22.09 6.26 2.85
N GLN A 93 -21.71 7.44 3.34
CA GLN A 93 -22.47 8.68 3.09
C GLN A 93 -22.64 9.02 1.60
N LEU A 94 -21.59 8.78 0.80
CA LEU A 94 -21.64 9.04 -0.63
C LEU A 94 -22.54 8.03 -1.36
N LEU A 95 -22.51 6.76 -0.93
CA LEU A 95 -23.37 5.71 -1.47
C LEU A 95 -24.84 5.92 -1.09
N ASP A 96 -25.14 6.27 0.17
CA ASP A 96 -26.50 6.63 0.60
C ASP A 96 -27.08 7.75 -0.27
N ARG A 97 -26.26 8.78 -0.54
CA ARG A 97 -26.66 9.91 -1.39
C ARG A 97 -26.85 9.50 -2.84
N ALA A 98 -25.91 8.74 -3.41
CA ALA A 98 -26.02 8.27 -4.79
C ALA A 98 -27.25 7.39 -4.99
N ASP A 99 -27.55 6.51 -4.02
CA ASP A 99 -28.71 5.64 -4.05
C ASP A 99 -30.02 6.43 -3.96
N THR A 100 -30.10 7.40 -3.05
CA THR A 100 -31.22 8.35 -2.98
C THR A 100 -31.43 9.09 -4.30
N CYS A 101 -30.34 9.47 -4.97
CA CYS A 101 -30.38 10.13 -6.28
C CYS A 101 -30.53 9.17 -7.46
N GLN A 102 -30.60 7.86 -7.23
CA GLN A 102 -30.69 6.82 -8.25
C GLN A 102 -29.53 6.89 -9.27
N GLU A 103 -28.32 7.07 -8.75
CA GLU A 103 -27.08 7.19 -9.52
C GLU A 103 -26.20 5.93 -9.43
N GLU A 104 -25.33 5.74 -10.41
CA GLU A 104 -24.41 4.59 -10.49
C GLU A 104 -23.05 4.95 -9.86
N LEU A 105 -22.89 4.69 -8.56
CA LEU A 105 -21.65 4.90 -7.80
C LEU A 105 -21.03 3.59 -7.32
N THR A 106 -19.72 3.42 -7.53
CA THR A 106 -18.92 2.26 -7.07
C THR A 106 -17.59 2.71 -6.47
N PHE A 107 -17.24 2.15 -5.32
CA PHE A 107 -15.92 2.23 -4.70
C PHE A 107 -15.28 0.84 -4.66
N ILE A 108 -14.05 0.74 -5.14
CA ILE A 108 -13.24 -0.48 -5.12
C ILE A 108 -12.07 -0.24 -4.17
N VAL A 109 -12.17 -0.80 -2.98
CA VAL A 109 -11.24 -0.55 -1.87
C VAL A 109 -10.23 -1.70 -1.78
N VAL A 110 -8.94 -1.38 -1.84
CA VAL A 110 -7.83 -2.33 -1.68
C VAL A 110 -7.13 -2.04 -0.35
N LEU A 111 -7.10 -3.02 0.54
CA LEU A 111 -6.53 -2.90 1.89
C LEU A 111 -5.84 -4.18 2.32
N PRO A 112 -4.89 -4.14 3.26
CA PRO A 112 -4.53 -5.32 4.03
C PRO A 112 -5.78 -5.89 4.74
N ARG A 113 -5.89 -7.21 4.80
CA ARG A 113 -7.02 -7.88 5.43
C ARG A 113 -6.84 -7.89 6.95
N TRP A 114 -7.68 -7.14 7.66
CA TRP A 114 -7.63 -6.99 9.12
C TRP A 114 -8.98 -7.33 9.78
N PRO A 115 -9.35 -8.62 9.85
CA PRO A 115 -10.69 -9.03 10.29
C PRO A 115 -10.99 -8.68 11.76
N THR A 116 -9.99 -8.30 12.54
CA THR A 116 -10.13 -7.87 13.94
C THR A 116 -10.23 -6.36 14.13
N LEU A 117 -9.97 -5.55 13.09
CA LEU A 117 -9.99 -4.09 13.20
C LEU A 117 -11.37 -3.52 12.77
N PRO A 118 -11.96 -2.62 13.57
CA PRO A 118 -13.27 -2.04 13.26
C PRO A 118 -13.35 -1.36 11.89
N CYS A 119 -12.31 -0.61 11.49
CA CYS A 119 -12.30 0.10 10.21
C CYS A 119 -12.37 -0.82 8.98
N TRP A 120 -11.80 -2.03 9.08
CA TRP A 120 -11.91 -3.04 8.02
C TRP A 120 -13.27 -3.74 8.09
N GLN A 121 -13.75 -4.08 9.29
CA GLN A 121 -15.05 -4.72 9.49
C GLN A 121 -16.21 -3.86 8.99
N GLN A 122 -16.11 -2.53 9.16
CA GLN A 122 -17.10 -1.58 8.66
C GLN A 122 -17.26 -1.70 7.14
N LEU A 123 -16.16 -1.73 6.39
CA LEU A 123 -16.19 -1.89 4.94
C LEU A 123 -16.74 -3.27 4.52
N ASP A 124 -16.25 -4.34 5.14
CA ASP A 124 -16.64 -5.71 4.78
C ASP A 124 -18.11 -6.01 5.09
N ARG A 125 -18.63 -5.46 6.19
CA ARG A 125 -20.02 -5.66 6.66
C ARG A 125 -20.96 -4.52 6.28
N SER A 126 -20.50 -3.55 5.50
CA SER A 126 -21.34 -2.45 5.05
C SER A 126 -22.54 -2.99 4.27
N ALA A 127 -23.70 -2.35 4.41
CA ALA A 127 -24.87 -2.69 3.60
C ALA A 127 -24.62 -2.50 2.09
N TRP A 128 -23.65 -1.63 1.75
CA TRP A 128 -23.23 -1.38 0.38
C TRP A 128 -22.17 -2.35 -0.14
N SER A 129 -21.62 -3.22 0.72
CA SER A 129 -20.62 -4.21 0.33
C SER A 129 -21.28 -5.31 -0.53
N THR A 130 -21.02 -5.29 -1.84
CA THR A 130 -21.61 -6.26 -2.77
C THR A 130 -20.72 -7.47 -2.99
N HIS A 131 -19.40 -7.31 -2.83
CA HIS A 131 -18.45 -8.41 -2.97
C HIS A 131 -17.12 -8.11 -2.28
N THR A 132 -16.53 -9.12 -1.62
CA THR A 132 -15.17 -9.05 -1.07
C THR A 132 -14.31 -10.18 -1.65
N LEU A 133 -13.21 -9.81 -2.32
CA LEU A 133 -12.15 -10.76 -2.69
C LEU A 133 -11.08 -10.80 -1.61
N THR A 134 -10.61 -12.00 -1.28
CA THR A 134 -9.42 -12.19 -0.44
C THR A 134 -8.24 -12.57 -1.33
N LEU A 135 -7.15 -11.82 -1.21
CA LEU A 135 -5.86 -12.10 -1.84
C LEU A 135 -4.95 -12.72 -0.77
N PRO A 136 -4.67 -14.02 -0.78
CA PRO A 136 -3.83 -14.64 0.23
C PRO A 136 -2.40 -14.10 0.18
N ARG A 137 -1.76 -13.99 1.35
CA ARG A 137 -0.36 -13.62 1.48
C ARG A 137 0.52 -14.47 0.56
N SER A 138 1.57 -13.86 0.03
CA SER A 138 2.53 -14.48 -0.89
C SER A 138 1.96 -15.00 -2.21
N GLN A 139 0.67 -14.79 -2.51
CA GLN A 139 0.06 -15.13 -3.80
C GLN A 139 -0.21 -13.90 -4.67
N HIS A 140 0.01 -12.69 -4.15
CA HIS A 140 -0.17 -11.44 -4.89
C HIS A 140 1.00 -10.49 -4.65
N ALA A 141 1.19 -9.54 -5.56
CA ALA A 141 2.27 -8.57 -5.48
C ALA A 141 1.78 -7.12 -5.65
N TYR A 142 2.56 -6.20 -5.09
CA TYR A 142 2.39 -4.76 -5.23
C TYR A 142 3.64 -4.13 -5.85
N ILE A 143 3.50 -2.88 -6.29
CA ILE A 143 4.59 -2.01 -6.70
C ILE A 143 5.08 -1.22 -5.47
N ASP A 144 6.39 -1.15 -5.29
CA ASP A 144 7.02 -0.42 -4.18
C ASP A 144 6.85 1.11 -4.30
N GLY A 145 6.72 1.79 -3.16
CA GLY A 145 6.41 3.23 -3.05
C GLY A 145 7.53 4.20 -3.47
N GLY A 146 8.65 3.67 -3.97
CA GLY A 146 9.80 4.40 -4.52
C GLY A 146 9.96 4.26 -6.04
N GLN A 147 8.91 3.85 -6.75
CA GLN A 147 8.92 3.58 -8.19
C GLN A 147 9.55 4.70 -9.05
N GLN A 148 9.43 5.95 -8.62
CA GLN A 148 9.99 7.13 -9.27
C GLN A 148 11.53 7.22 -9.20
N TYR A 149 12.16 6.55 -8.24
CA TYR A 149 13.62 6.54 -8.07
C TYR A 149 14.29 5.31 -8.70
N CYS A 150 13.54 4.22 -8.89
CA CYS A 150 14.07 2.96 -9.40
C CYS A 150 14.16 2.95 -10.93
N ARG A 151 15.34 3.27 -11.48
CA ARG A 151 15.64 3.26 -12.92
C ARG A 151 15.68 1.87 -13.58
N ARG A 152 15.58 0.78 -12.82
CA ARG A 152 15.74 -0.59 -13.33
C ARG A 152 14.74 -1.53 -12.65
N HIS A 153 13.72 -1.92 -13.41
CA HIS A 153 12.57 -2.75 -13.04
C HIS A 153 11.81 -2.23 -11.81
N VAL A 154 10.55 -1.80 -12.01
CA VAL A 154 9.60 -1.61 -10.92
C VAL A 154 9.48 -2.94 -10.19
N ALA A 155 10.18 -3.09 -9.08
CA ALA A 155 10.28 -4.35 -8.37
C ALA A 155 8.90 -4.68 -7.80
N ARG A 156 8.31 -5.78 -8.29
CA ARG A 156 7.13 -6.34 -7.66
C ARG A 156 7.53 -6.93 -6.33
N ARG A 157 6.89 -6.46 -5.26
CA ARG A 157 7.03 -7.00 -3.92
C ARG A 157 5.87 -7.93 -3.64
N LEU A 158 6.17 -9.21 -3.40
CA LEU A 158 5.16 -10.15 -2.90
C LEU A 158 4.63 -9.66 -1.56
N SER A 159 3.31 -9.68 -1.40
CA SER A 159 2.69 -9.29 -0.15
C SER A 159 3.01 -10.29 0.95
N ASN A 160 3.34 -9.78 2.13
CA ASN A 160 3.53 -10.56 3.35
C ASN A 160 2.25 -10.67 4.20
N HIS A 161 1.17 -10.03 3.78
CA HIS A 161 -0.14 -10.05 4.42
C HIS A 161 -1.22 -10.47 3.42
N ASP A 162 -2.31 -11.02 3.94
CA ASP A 162 -3.54 -11.15 3.15
C ASP A 162 -4.05 -9.73 2.84
N SER A 163 -4.67 -9.57 1.67
CA SER A 163 -5.31 -8.31 1.28
C SER A 163 -6.77 -8.55 0.92
N SER A 164 -7.58 -7.50 1.01
CA SER A 164 -8.99 -7.49 0.62
C SER A 164 -9.18 -6.52 -0.54
N VAL A 165 -9.96 -6.94 -1.53
CA VAL A 165 -10.56 -6.05 -2.53
C VAL A 165 -12.06 -6.03 -2.27
N ILE A 166 -12.55 -4.95 -1.70
CA ILE A 166 -13.95 -4.78 -1.28
C ILE A 166 -14.64 -3.88 -2.28
N PHE A 167 -15.74 -4.35 -2.85
CA PHE A 167 -16.59 -3.61 -3.79
C PHE A 167 -17.78 -3.06 -3.00
N LEU A 168 -17.86 -1.74 -2.89
CA LEU A 168 -19.02 -1.04 -2.31
C LEU A 168 -19.77 -0.33 -3.43
N GLN A 169 -21.03 -0.68 -3.64
CA GLN A 169 -21.80 -0.23 -4.80
C GLN A 169 -23.20 0.20 -4.37
N SER A 170 -23.66 1.32 -4.94
CA SER A 170 -25.10 1.66 -4.98
C SER A 170 -25.88 0.56 -5.70
N GLU A 171 -27.19 0.46 -5.45
CA GLU A 171 -28.01 -0.61 -6.03
C GLU A 171 -27.94 -0.62 -7.56
N ARG A 172 -28.02 0.56 -8.19
CA ARG A 172 -27.95 0.69 -9.65
C ARG A 172 -26.58 0.32 -10.21
N ALA A 173 -25.50 0.69 -9.53
CA ALA A 173 -24.17 0.30 -9.98
C ALA A 173 -23.94 -1.21 -9.85
N ALA A 174 -24.45 -1.83 -8.78
CA ALA A 174 -24.40 -3.28 -8.58
C ALA A 174 -25.17 -4.04 -9.67
N ALA A 175 -26.37 -3.54 -10.03
CA ALA A 175 -27.19 -4.10 -11.10
C ALA A 175 -26.55 -3.93 -12.49
N ARG A 176 -25.98 -2.75 -12.77
CA ARG A 176 -25.33 -2.44 -14.06
C ARG A 176 -24.02 -3.19 -14.23
N THR A 177 -23.20 -3.19 -13.19
CA THR A 177 -21.80 -3.63 -13.24
C THR A 177 -21.52 -4.62 -12.10
N PRO A 178 -22.15 -5.81 -12.13
CA PRO A 178 -21.95 -6.82 -11.10
C PRO A 178 -20.52 -7.37 -11.11
N VAL A 179 -20.05 -7.82 -9.95
CA VAL A 179 -18.74 -8.44 -9.72
C VAL A 179 -18.79 -9.92 -10.10
N THR A 180 -18.92 -10.22 -11.41
CA THR A 180 -19.07 -11.60 -11.89
C THR A 180 -17.79 -12.43 -11.74
N MET A 181 -17.92 -13.76 -11.65
CA MET A 181 -16.78 -14.70 -11.54
C MET A 181 -15.69 -14.46 -12.61
N PRO A 182 -16.00 -14.23 -13.90
CA PRO A 182 -14.97 -13.91 -14.89
C PRO A 182 -14.21 -12.60 -14.61
N LYS A 183 -14.88 -11.57 -14.07
CA LYS A 183 -14.21 -10.32 -13.69
C LYS A 183 -13.31 -10.53 -12.47
N GLN A 184 -13.78 -11.31 -11.50
CA GLN A 184 -12.98 -11.69 -10.32
C GLN A 184 -11.70 -12.42 -10.76
N ALA A 185 -11.81 -13.46 -11.61
CA ALA A 185 -10.67 -14.23 -12.09
C ALA A 185 -9.61 -13.34 -12.78
N ARG A 186 -10.03 -12.42 -13.66
CA ARG A 186 -9.11 -11.49 -14.33
C ARG A 186 -8.46 -10.50 -13.36
N LEU A 187 -9.18 -10.09 -12.32
CA LEU A 187 -8.62 -9.20 -11.30
C LEU A 187 -7.59 -9.93 -10.43
N LEU A 188 -7.87 -11.16 -10.01
CA LEU A 188 -6.93 -12.00 -9.26
C LEU A 188 -5.65 -12.27 -10.07
N ASP A 189 -5.79 -12.64 -11.35
CA ASP A 189 -4.65 -12.78 -12.29
C ASP A 189 -3.84 -11.47 -12.40
N ALA A 190 -4.51 -10.32 -12.48
CA ALA A 190 -3.85 -9.02 -12.57
C ALA A 190 -3.02 -8.65 -11.31
N PHE A 191 -3.39 -9.18 -10.14
CA PHE A 191 -2.59 -9.09 -8.91
C PHE A 191 -1.38 -10.04 -8.90
N GLY A 192 -1.24 -10.89 -9.93
CA GLY A 192 -0.20 -11.90 -10.05
C GLY A 192 -0.55 -13.22 -9.36
N MET A 193 -1.82 -13.47 -9.05
CA MET A 193 -2.26 -14.75 -8.49
C MET A 193 -2.22 -15.82 -9.58
N THR A 194 -1.17 -16.64 -9.56
CA THR A 194 -1.07 -17.80 -10.44
C THR A 194 -2.15 -18.80 -10.05
N THR A 195 -3.08 -19.10 -10.96
CA THR A 195 -3.87 -20.35 -10.87
C THR A 195 -2.87 -21.50 -10.89
N ALA A 196 -2.84 -22.33 -9.86
CA ALA A 196 -1.80 -23.34 -9.63
C ALA A 196 -1.53 -24.26 -10.85
N THR A 197 -0.66 -23.82 -11.75
CA THR A 197 0.08 -24.57 -12.78
C THR A 197 1.15 -23.65 -13.38
N ASP A 198 2.14 -23.24 -12.59
CA ASP A 198 3.41 -22.78 -13.17
C ASP A 198 4.58 -23.12 -12.22
N PRO A 199 5.32 -24.22 -12.46
CA PRO A 199 6.45 -24.61 -11.64
C PRO A 199 7.68 -23.82 -12.09
N GLY A 200 7.75 -22.53 -11.75
CA GLY A 200 8.75 -21.71 -12.42
C GLY A 200 9.02 -20.31 -11.89
N VAL A 201 8.84 -19.98 -10.61
CA VAL A 201 9.34 -18.70 -10.09
C VAL A 201 9.95 -18.85 -8.69
N GLY A 202 11.28 -19.01 -8.69
CA GLY A 202 12.22 -18.32 -7.80
C GLY A 202 12.01 -18.45 -6.29
N VAL A 203 12.62 -19.47 -5.70
CA VAL A 203 13.00 -19.48 -4.28
C VAL A 203 13.88 -18.25 -4.00
N GLN A 204 13.40 -17.31 -3.18
CA GLN A 204 14.29 -16.33 -2.57
C GLN A 204 15.15 -17.03 -1.51
N PRO A 205 16.45 -16.68 -1.37
CA PRO A 205 17.27 -17.22 -0.32
C PRO A 205 16.76 -16.72 1.04
N ASP A 206 16.55 -17.68 1.94
CA ASP A 206 16.19 -17.51 3.34
C ASP A 206 17.13 -16.49 4.03
N VAL A 207 16.63 -15.28 4.30
CA VAL A 207 17.33 -14.33 5.16
C VAL A 207 17.10 -14.79 6.59
N ARG A 208 17.98 -15.67 7.06
CA ARG A 208 18.06 -16.04 8.47
C ARG A 208 18.18 -14.77 9.32
N PRO A 209 17.42 -14.64 10.42
CA PRO A 209 17.58 -13.53 11.34
C PRO A 209 19.02 -13.56 11.89
N LYS A 210 19.72 -12.43 11.78
CA LYS A 210 21.04 -12.24 12.39
C LYS A 210 20.89 -12.44 13.89
N THR A 211 21.42 -13.55 14.41
CA THR A 211 21.60 -13.76 15.84
C THR A 211 22.60 -12.72 16.36
N MET A 212 22.17 -11.96 17.36
CA MET A 212 23.06 -11.07 18.13
C MET A 212 24.12 -11.93 18.83
N PRO A 213 25.43 -11.63 18.71
CA PRO A 213 26.42 -12.35 19.49
C PRO A 213 26.32 -11.92 20.95
N SER A 214 26.13 -12.93 21.81
CA SER A 214 26.06 -12.82 23.26
C SER A 214 27.39 -12.34 23.86
N SER A 215 27.24 -11.58 24.95
CA SER A 215 28.29 -11.08 25.82
C SER A 215 29.25 -12.17 26.32
N GLY A 216 30.55 -11.91 26.24
CA GLY A 216 31.52 -12.56 27.13
C GLY A 216 32.90 -12.81 26.54
N LYS A 217 33.84 -11.88 26.78
CA LYS A 217 35.22 -12.20 27.22
C LYS A 217 35.93 -10.91 27.63
N LYS A 218 36.10 -10.75 28.96
CA LYS A 218 36.95 -9.74 29.60
C LYS A 218 38.37 -9.86 29.05
N ARG A 219 38.90 -8.82 28.41
CA ARG A 219 40.35 -8.69 28.17
C ARG A 219 40.97 -7.97 29.37
N LYS A 220 41.82 -8.68 30.11
CA LYS A 220 42.68 -8.14 31.17
C LYS A 220 43.67 -7.17 30.53
N LEU A 221 43.68 -5.92 31.02
CA LEU A 221 44.72 -4.94 30.72
C LEU A 221 45.92 -5.27 31.62
N ALA A 222 47.01 -5.75 31.04
CA ALA A 222 48.28 -5.93 31.74
C ALA A 222 49.08 -4.63 31.63
N VAL A 223 49.31 -3.99 32.78
CA VAL A 223 50.19 -2.83 32.97
C VAL A 223 51.62 -3.33 32.95
N ALA A 224 52.43 -2.88 31.99
CA ALA A 224 53.88 -3.08 32.00
C ALA A 224 54.57 -1.82 32.56
N PHE A 225 55.12 -1.98 33.76
CA PHE A 225 56.08 -1.09 34.39
C PHE A 225 57.38 -1.04 33.54
N VAL A 226 57.85 0.16 33.22
CA VAL A 226 59.25 0.39 32.82
C VAL A 226 59.88 1.29 33.87
N LYS A 227 60.83 0.74 34.63
CA LYS A 227 61.68 1.46 35.58
C LYS A 227 63.12 1.39 35.05
N ASP A 228 63.56 2.55 34.52
CA ASP A 228 64.73 3.30 35.00
C ASP A 228 66.14 2.66 34.93
N ARG A 229 67.07 3.25 34.14
CA ARG A 229 68.21 4.05 34.65
C ARG A 229 69.32 4.39 33.64
N LYS A 230 69.65 5.71 33.65
CA LYS A 230 70.98 6.39 33.67
C LYS A 230 71.95 6.37 32.46
N LYS A 231 72.29 7.58 31.97
CA LYS A 231 73.53 8.38 32.21
C LYS A 231 73.45 9.71 31.41
N GLN A 232 73.39 10.89 32.02
CA GLN A 232 74.49 11.84 32.36
C GLN A 232 75.30 12.43 31.18
N GLN A 233 75.09 13.73 30.87
CA GLN A 233 76.08 14.86 30.88
C GLN A 233 75.43 16.16 30.29
N ILE A 234 75.25 17.27 31.04
CA ILE A 234 76.06 18.55 31.11
C ILE A 234 76.22 19.21 29.71
N VAL A 235 75.81 20.46 29.40
CA VAL A 235 76.36 21.80 29.77
C VAL A 235 75.38 22.94 29.34
N GLU A 236 75.25 23.93 30.23
CA GLU A 236 75.08 25.42 30.14
C GLU A 236 75.02 26.06 28.73
N THR A 237 74.31 27.16 28.42
CA THR A 237 73.88 28.38 29.16
C THR A 237 72.70 29.00 28.41
#